data_AF-A0A931XTK3-F1
#
_entry.id   AF-A0A931XTK3-F1
#
_cell.length_a   1.000
_cell.length_b   1.000
_cell.length_c   1.000
_cell.angle_alpha   90.00
_cell.angle_beta   90.00
_cell.angle_gamma   90.00
#
_symmetry.space_group_name_H-M   'P 1'
#
loop_
_entity.id
_entity.type
_entity.pdbx_description
1 polymer ?
#
loop_
_entity_poly.entity_id
_entity_poly.type
_entity_poly.pdbx_seq_one_letter_code
_entity_poly.pdbx_strand_id
1 'polypeptide(L)'
;MEREAVEWPGQARIAVSMVLNVEAWTSEQPSRFNPAFPPGTRTDRDFVTITEREYAYRAGLPRLLEILDRHEAKLTAVVSGLAAERYPEAIREIRDRGHEVAGHSYDQSVYLVTLTREQEEEVVRRSVDAIEKAVGSRPVGWLSPGYRCTEHTSALLAAAGFLWHADTLADDLPYVQRINGRPLVMVPYSNVNNDYRLFMYGSPPLPPRLSLEALQDEFDQLYDEGCRGRPKMMSYGLHPYVTGRAGRARAFDRFLRYIRGFPGVWIARLDEIARWWLERYGGEGRSLAQGRPKVKIAMFGRSFNYVPIMIAEKRGFFPEEGLDAEVMAISSSQRLAQALISGFVEFSTSQVDTTIRANEKGGNLKLVAGLTNKAVYTLVAGKKYKTMKDLKGTTLGVSDFASGDAPILQIMLRAHGLTYPQDYRIIEMGGTPQRWAGIQSGGISAGMLLAPISFIAMDQGYPVLGEALDYVPEYQFSPLNVDETRARANRPVYVKALKALIRGYQFFYRQREETLQVAMRESKLDRGYAERAWEFYTKYQIIPPDGSPSLKGVEAIIKLMADAGEFAGKPVPAVDKIVSLAYLQEAQKALGLR
;
A
#
# COMPACT_ATOMS: atom_id res chain seq x y z
N MET A 1 -0.51 -9.42 13.53
CA MET A 1 -1.75 -8.77 13.03
C MET A 1 -2.89 -9.71 13.33
N GLU A 2 -3.75 -9.36 14.29
CA GLU A 2 -5.01 -10.08 14.48
C GLU A 2 -5.93 -9.76 13.29
N ARG A 3 -6.27 -10.80 12.52
CA ARG A 3 -7.41 -10.76 11.59
C ARG A 3 -8.66 -11.10 12.42
N GLU A 4 -9.78 -10.44 12.15
CA GLU A 4 -11.07 -10.81 12.76
C GLU A 4 -11.39 -12.30 12.52
N ALA A 5 -12.08 -12.92 13.47
CA ALA A 5 -12.42 -14.34 13.41
C ALA A 5 -13.26 -14.66 12.17
N VAL A 6 -12.76 -15.59 11.34
CA VAL A 6 -13.48 -16.14 10.19
C VAL A 6 -14.31 -17.32 10.65
N GLU A 7 -15.53 -17.46 10.14
CA GLU A 7 -16.44 -18.56 10.40
C GLU A 7 -16.94 -19.14 9.09
N TRP A 8 -16.77 -20.45 8.92
CA TRP A 8 -17.34 -21.21 7.81
C TRP A 8 -18.70 -21.83 8.20
N PRO A 9 -19.52 -22.23 7.21
CA PRO A 9 -20.79 -22.92 7.46
C PRO A 9 -20.60 -24.11 8.41
N GLY A 10 -21.52 -24.27 9.35
CA GLY A 10 -21.48 -25.36 10.34
C GLY A 10 -20.24 -25.33 11.25
N GLN A 11 -19.60 -24.16 11.43
CA GLN A 11 -18.35 -24.00 12.19
C GLN A 11 -17.22 -24.87 11.64
N ALA A 12 -17.20 -25.07 10.31
CA ALA A 12 -16.13 -25.82 9.68
C ALA A 12 -14.76 -25.20 9.99
N ARG A 13 -13.80 -26.06 10.29
CA ARG A 13 -12.41 -25.73 10.64
C ARG A 13 -11.60 -25.39 9.39
N ILE A 14 -12.03 -25.91 8.24
CA ILE A 14 -11.41 -25.65 6.94
C ILE A 14 -12.46 -25.76 5.83
N ALA A 15 -12.35 -24.89 4.83
CA ALA A 15 -13.05 -25.05 3.56
C ALA A 15 -12.08 -25.69 2.54
N VAL A 16 -12.47 -26.75 1.84
CA VAL A 16 -11.65 -27.40 0.82
C VAL A 16 -12.37 -27.31 -0.51
N SER A 17 -11.72 -26.72 -1.51
CA SER A 17 -12.24 -26.60 -2.87
C SER A 17 -11.33 -27.30 -3.87
N MET A 18 -11.94 -28.08 -4.74
CA MET A 18 -11.27 -28.69 -5.89
C MET A 18 -11.65 -27.91 -7.14
N VAL A 19 -10.66 -27.61 -7.97
CA VAL A 19 -10.83 -26.83 -9.20
C VAL A 19 -10.42 -27.70 -10.37
N LEU A 20 -11.40 -28.16 -11.16
CA LEU A 20 -11.18 -28.98 -12.33
C LEU A 20 -11.04 -28.10 -13.57
N ASN A 21 -9.84 -28.04 -14.14
CA ASN A 21 -9.53 -27.28 -15.34
C ASN A 21 -9.96 -28.11 -16.56
N VAL A 22 -11.07 -27.72 -17.20
CA VAL A 22 -11.66 -28.38 -18.36
C VAL A 22 -11.34 -27.56 -19.61
N GLU A 23 -10.32 -28.02 -20.32
CA GLU A 23 -9.55 -27.20 -21.24
C GLU A 23 -9.63 -27.71 -22.68
N ALA A 24 -9.61 -26.78 -23.63
CA ALA A 24 -9.38 -27.06 -25.04
C ALA A 24 -8.49 -25.99 -25.66
N TRP A 25 -7.71 -26.41 -26.66
CA TRP A 25 -6.74 -25.58 -27.38
C TRP A 25 -7.04 -25.57 -28.87
N THR A 26 -6.87 -24.42 -29.53
CA THR A 26 -6.77 -24.38 -31.00
C THR A 26 -5.39 -24.81 -31.49
N SER A 27 -4.34 -24.51 -30.71
CA SER A 27 -2.96 -24.88 -31.06
C SER A 27 -2.73 -26.38 -30.89
N GLU A 28 -2.26 -27.02 -31.96
CA GLU A 28 -1.77 -28.41 -31.96
C GLU A 28 -0.25 -28.48 -31.70
N GLN A 29 0.37 -27.38 -31.28
CA GLN A 29 1.79 -27.35 -30.94
C GLN A 29 2.09 -28.27 -29.73
N PRO A 30 3.35 -28.75 -29.64
CA PRO A 30 3.75 -29.61 -28.54
C PRO A 30 3.44 -29.00 -27.19
N SER A 31 2.81 -29.79 -26.33
CA SER A 31 2.71 -29.50 -24.91
C SER A 31 4.12 -29.19 -24.38
N ARG A 32 4.25 -28.20 -23.49
CA ARG A 32 5.54 -27.86 -22.85
C ARG A 32 6.16 -29.02 -22.07
N PHE A 33 5.39 -30.07 -21.82
CA PHE A 33 5.79 -31.28 -21.11
C PHE A 33 6.16 -32.45 -22.03
N ASN A 34 5.81 -32.36 -23.32
CA ASN A 34 6.27 -33.33 -24.31
C ASN A 34 7.62 -32.87 -24.87
N PRO A 35 8.56 -33.80 -25.13
CA PRO A 35 9.81 -33.46 -25.78
C PRO A 35 9.57 -32.71 -27.08
N ALA A 36 10.39 -31.69 -27.35
CA ALA A 36 10.35 -31.01 -28.63
C ALA A 36 10.59 -32.01 -29.77
N PHE A 37 9.98 -31.75 -30.92
CA PHE A 37 10.21 -32.58 -32.09
C PHE A 37 11.70 -32.61 -32.46
N PRO A 38 12.25 -33.80 -32.80
CA PRO A 38 13.60 -33.89 -33.33
C PRO A 38 13.78 -33.01 -34.57
N PRO A 39 14.98 -32.44 -34.79
CA PRO A 39 15.30 -31.74 -36.04
C PRO A 39 14.99 -32.63 -37.27
N GLY A 40 14.39 -32.05 -38.31
CA GLY A 40 14.04 -32.77 -39.54
C GLY A 40 12.71 -33.53 -39.50
N THR A 41 11.89 -33.35 -38.46
CA THR A 41 10.53 -33.91 -38.40
C THR A 41 9.68 -33.39 -39.58
N ARG A 42 8.93 -34.29 -40.23
CA ARG A 42 8.14 -34.00 -41.45
C ARG A 42 6.68 -33.62 -41.17
N THR A 43 6.30 -33.56 -39.89
CA THR A 43 4.96 -33.18 -39.45
C THR A 43 5.05 -32.10 -38.39
N ASP A 44 4.10 -31.18 -38.43
CA ASP A 44 3.87 -30.13 -37.45
C ASP A 44 2.79 -30.53 -36.42
N ARG A 45 2.10 -31.66 -36.62
CA ARG A 45 1.04 -32.15 -35.72
C ARG A 45 1.61 -33.03 -34.62
N ASP A 46 1.40 -32.62 -33.36
CA ASP A 46 1.75 -33.42 -32.19
C ASP A 46 0.60 -34.35 -31.76
N PHE A 47 0.57 -35.54 -32.35
CA PHE A 47 -0.39 -36.57 -31.99
C PHE A 47 -0.30 -37.02 -30.53
N VAL A 48 0.85 -36.91 -29.86
CA VAL A 48 0.96 -37.24 -28.43
C VAL A 48 0.18 -36.22 -27.62
N THR A 49 0.40 -34.93 -27.87
CA THR A 49 -0.36 -33.85 -27.22
C THR A 49 -1.86 -33.94 -27.54
N ILE A 50 -2.22 -34.21 -28.80
CA ILE A 50 -3.63 -34.35 -29.22
C ILE A 50 -4.30 -35.50 -28.46
N THR A 51 -3.73 -36.70 -28.49
CA THR A 51 -4.35 -37.89 -27.87
C THR A 51 -4.32 -37.83 -26.33
N GLU A 52 -3.35 -37.15 -25.73
CA GLU A 52 -3.37 -36.84 -24.30
C GLU A 52 -4.54 -35.93 -23.93
N ARG A 53 -4.81 -34.90 -24.73
CA ARG A 53 -5.98 -34.03 -24.53
C ARG A 53 -7.29 -34.77 -24.76
N GLU A 54 -7.36 -35.68 -25.73
CA GLU A 54 -8.54 -36.55 -25.91
C GLU A 54 -8.79 -37.47 -24.71
N TYR A 55 -7.72 -37.96 -24.06
CA TYR A 55 -7.84 -38.78 -22.84
C TYR A 55 -8.62 -38.04 -21.74
N ALA A 56 -8.47 -36.71 -21.66
CA ALA A 56 -9.18 -35.87 -20.69
C ALA A 56 -10.69 -36.16 -20.70
N TYR A 57 -11.31 -36.17 -21.87
CA TYR A 57 -12.76 -36.31 -22.03
C TYR A 57 -13.20 -37.77 -22.14
N ARG A 58 -12.37 -38.64 -22.73
CA ARG A 58 -12.73 -40.04 -22.97
C ARG A 58 -12.62 -40.92 -21.72
N ALA A 59 -11.68 -40.63 -20.83
CA ALA A 59 -11.37 -41.51 -19.70
C ALA A 59 -11.06 -40.77 -18.40
N GLY A 60 -10.42 -39.60 -18.46
CA GLY A 60 -10.03 -38.82 -17.31
C GLY A 60 -11.22 -38.26 -16.53
N LEU A 61 -12.06 -37.49 -17.22
CA LEU A 61 -13.22 -36.81 -16.64
C LEU A 61 -14.24 -37.80 -16.06
N PRO A 62 -14.71 -38.85 -16.79
CA PRO A 62 -15.65 -39.82 -16.22
C PRO A 62 -15.12 -40.47 -14.93
N ARG A 63 -13.82 -40.78 -14.87
CA ARG A 63 -13.19 -41.38 -13.69
C ARG A 63 -13.17 -40.43 -12.49
N LEU A 64 -12.88 -39.15 -12.71
CA LEU A 64 -12.88 -38.15 -11.64
C LEU A 64 -14.29 -37.89 -11.12
N LEU A 65 -15.29 -37.80 -12.02
CA LEU A 65 -16.70 -37.65 -11.64
C LEU A 65 -17.21 -38.85 -10.82
N GLU A 66 -16.86 -40.08 -11.22
CA GLU A 66 -17.19 -41.28 -10.43
C GLU A 66 -16.57 -41.24 -9.02
N ILE A 67 -15.31 -40.81 -8.90
CA ILE A 67 -14.67 -40.66 -7.58
C ILE A 67 -15.42 -39.64 -6.73
N LEU A 68 -15.75 -38.48 -7.28
CA LEU A 68 -16.47 -37.42 -6.56
C LEU A 68 -17.83 -37.89 -6.08
N ASP A 69 -18.58 -38.64 -6.91
CA ASP A 69 -19.88 -39.19 -6.52
C ASP A 69 -19.77 -40.17 -5.34
N ARG A 70 -18.75 -41.05 -5.33
CA ARG A 70 -18.52 -41.96 -4.21
C ARG A 70 -18.22 -41.25 -2.88
N HIS A 71 -17.66 -40.04 -2.96
CA HIS A 71 -17.34 -39.22 -1.79
C HIS A 71 -18.38 -38.14 -1.51
N GLU A 72 -19.50 -38.11 -2.26
CA GLU A 72 -20.53 -37.07 -2.21
C GLU A 72 -19.94 -35.65 -2.23
N ALA A 73 -18.89 -35.46 -3.02
CA ALA A 73 -18.12 -34.23 -3.08
C ALA A 73 -18.49 -33.45 -4.35
N LYS A 74 -18.59 -32.13 -4.23
CA LYS A 74 -18.75 -31.21 -5.37
C LYS A 74 -17.48 -30.38 -5.54
N LEU A 75 -17.28 -29.92 -6.77
CA LEU A 75 -16.12 -29.15 -7.19
C LEU A 75 -16.55 -28.03 -8.12
N THR A 76 -15.61 -27.14 -8.44
CA THR A 76 -15.77 -26.13 -9.48
C THR A 76 -15.00 -26.54 -10.72
N ALA A 77 -15.71 -26.72 -11.84
CA ALA A 77 -15.10 -26.90 -13.14
C ALA A 77 -14.91 -25.54 -13.81
N VAL A 78 -13.66 -25.15 -14.06
CA VAL A 78 -13.32 -23.97 -14.85
C VAL A 78 -13.18 -24.41 -16.30
N VAL A 79 -14.12 -23.99 -17.15
CA VAL A 79 -14.34 -24.51 -18.50
C VAL A 79 -13.95 -23.47 -19.53
N SER A 80 -13.11 -23.84 -20.50
CA SER A 80 -12.83 -22.93 -21.61
C SER A 80 -14.00 -22.91 -22.60
N GLY A 81 -14.27 -21.77 -23.25
CA GLY A 81 -15.35 -21.64 -24.23
C GLY A 81 -15.24 -22.68 -25.36
N LEU A 82 -14.03 -22.95 -25.83
CA LEU A 82 -13.77 -23.97 -26.84
C LEU A 82 -14.06 -25.39 -26.36
N ALA A 83 -13.84 -25.69 -25.07
CA ALA A 83 -14.21 -26.98 -24.49
C ALA A 83 -15.73 -27.13 -24.42
N ALA A 84 -16.44 -26.05 -24.05
CA ALA A 84 -17.90 -26.01 -24.05
C ALA A 84 -18.51 -26.25 -25.44
N GLU A 85 -17.87 -25.74 -26.50
CA GLU A 85 -18.31 -25.99 -27.88
C GLU A 85 -17.99 -27.41 -28.38
N ARG A 86 -16.80 -27.93 -28.06
CA ARG A 86 -16.33 -29.24 -28.57
C ARG A 86 -16.92 -30.42 -27.81
N TYR A 87 -17.15 -30.26 -26.52
CA TYR A 87 -17.59 -31.34 -25.62
C TYR A 87 -18.81 -30.95 -24.79
N PRO A 88 -19.90 -30.42 -25.37
CA PRO A 88 -21.03 -29.87 -24.63
C PRO A 88 -21.73 -30.90 -23.74
N GLU A 89 -21.79 -32.17 -24.16
CA GLU A 89 -22.34 -33.27 -23.36
C GLU A 89 -21.56 -33.47 -22.05
N ALA A 90 -20.24 -33.40 -22.11
CA ALA A 90 -19.38 -33.55 -20.94
C ALA A 90 -19.55 -32.38 -19.95
N ILE A 91 -19.72 -31.16 -20.47
CA ILE A 91 -19.94 -29.97 -19.63
C ILE A 91 -21.35 -30.02 -19.01
N ARG A 92 -22.36 -30.50 -19.75
CA ARG A 92 -23.70 -30.76 -19.19
C ARG A 92 -23.67 -31.81 -18.09
N GLU A 93 -22.91 -32.89 -18.28
CA GLU A 93 -22.76 -33.92 -17.27
C GLU A 93 -22.15 -33.37 -15.96
N ILE A 94 -21.14 -32.50 -16.06
CA ILE A 94 -20.57 -31.80 -14.89
C ILE A 94 -21.65 -31.01 -14.14
N ARG A 95 -22.44 -30.18 -14.86
CA ARG A 95 -23.55 -29.40 -14.29
C ARG A 95 -24.61 -30.32 -13.67
N ASP A 96 -25.02 -31.36 -14.37
CA ASP A 96 -26.12 -32.25 -13.97
C ASP A 96 -25.78 -33.05 -12.71
N ARG A 97 -24.49 -33.31 -12.47
CA ARG A 97 -23.98 -33.85 -11.21
C ARG A 97 -23.85 -32.80 -10.09
N GLY A 98 -24.26 -31.55 -10.31
CA GLY A 98 -24.30 -30.49 -9.31
C GLY A 98 -22.95 -29.80 -9.04
N HIS A 99 -21.98 -29.96 -9.94
CA HIS A 99 -20.72 -29.20 -9.89
C HIS A 99 -20.94 -27.79 -10.48
N GLU A 100 -20.10 -26.84 -10.08
CA GLU A 100 -20.13 -25.49 -10.64
C GLU A 100 -19.44 -25.50 -12.00
N VAL A 101 -20.00 -24.76 -12.96
CA VAL A 101 -19.36 -24.47 -14.25
C VAL A 101 -18.99 -22.98 -14.29
N ALA A 102 -17.68 -22.70 -14.26
CA ALA A 102 -17.07 -21.38 -14.27
C ALA A 102 -16.30 -21.13 -15.57
N GLY A 103 -15.98 -19.87 -15.89
CA GLY A 103 -15.26 -19.49 -17.09
C GLY A 103 -13.75 -19.69 -16.98
N HIS A 104 -13.13 -20.18 -18.05
CA HIS A 104 -11.68 -20.35 -18.15
C HIS A 104 -11.14 -19.85 -19.50
N SER A 105 -11.40 -18.59 -19.84
CA SER A 105 -11.12 -18.02 -21.19
C SER A 105 -11.76 -18.84 -22.32
N TYR A 106 -11.59 -18.39 -23.57
CA TYR A 106 -12.17 -19.09 -24.71
C TYR A 106 -11.26 -20.23 -25.17
N ASP A 107 -9.97 -19.95 -25.31
CA ASP A 107 -8.94 -20.88 -25.80
C ASP A 107 -7.74 -20.86 -24.86
N GLN A 108 -7.32 -22.04 -24.41
CA GLN A 108 -6.21 -22.21 -23.48
C GLN A 108 -4.82 -22.04 -24.12
N SER A 109 -4.78 -21.77 -25.42
CA SER A 109 -3.58 -21.36 -26.15
C SER A 109 -3.29 -19.86 -26.02
N VAL A 110 -4.25 -19.07 -25.54
CA VAL A 110 -4.20 -17.59 -25.52
C VAL A 110 -4.21 -17.09 -24.07
N TYR A 111 -3.13 -16.44 -23.66
CA TYR A 111 -3.02 -15.83 -22.33
C TYR A 111 -3.53 -14.40 -22.37
N LEU A 112 -4.29 -13.97 -21.36
CA LEU A 112 -4.89 -12.62 -21.35
C LEU A 112 -3.81 -11.52 -21.38
N VAL A 113 -2.65 -11.76 -20.79
CA VAL A 113 -1.49 -10.84 -20.82
C VAL A 113 -0.90 -10.58 -22.21
N THR A 114 -1.34 -11.31 -23.25
CA THR A 114 -0.94 -11.04 -24.64
C THR A 114 -2.00 -10.25 -25.41
N LEU A 115 -3.10 -9.86 -24.76
CA LEU A 115 -4.25 -9.23 -25.40
C LEU A 115 -4.32 -7.73 -25.05
N THR A 116 -4.92 -6.95 -25.95
CA THR A 116 -5.42 -5.62 -25.59
C THR A 116 -6.67 -5.74 -24.72
N ARG A 117 -7.06 -4.65 -24.06
CA ARG A 117 -8.30 -4.60 -23.26
C ARG A 117 -9.54 -5.01 -24.06
N GLU A 118 -9.66 -4.54 -25.29
CA GLU A 118 -10.82 -4.82 -26.17
C GLU A 118 -10.84 -6.29 -26.59
N GLN A 119 -9.66 -6.87 -26.85
CA GLN A 119 -9.53 -8.30 -27.16
C GLN A 119 -9.87 -9.16 -25.94
N GLU A 120 -9.46 -8.74 -24.74
CA GLU A 120 -9.80 -9.43 -23.50
C GLU A 120 -11.30 -9.39 -23.22
N GLU A 121 -11.95 -8.24 -23.41
CA GLU A 121 -13.40 -8.09 -23.29
C GLU A 121 -14.16 -9.04 -24.23
N GLU A 122 -13.71 -9.12 -25.49
CA GLU A 122 -14.27 -10.04 -26.48
C GLU A 122 -14.06 -11.51 -26.09
N VAL A 123 -12.88 -11.86 -25.54
CA VAL A 123 -12.61 -13.21 -25.03
C VAL A 123 -13.54 -13.56 -23.87
N VAL A 124 -13.74 -12.65 -22.91
CA VAL A 124 -14.68 -12.86 -21.79
C VAL A 124 -16.09 -13.08 -22.32
N ARG A 125 -16.57 -12.21 -23.22
CA ARG A 125 -17.90 -12.31 -23.83
C ARG A 125 -18.10 -13.65 -24.54
N ARG A 126 -17.17 -14.01 -25.43
CA ARG A 126 -17.24 -15.25 -26.22
C ARG A 126 -17.19 -16.50 -25.34
N SER A 127 -16.41 -16.47 -24.26
CA SER A 127 -16.34 -17.57 -23.29
C SER A 127 -17.68 -17.78 -22.59
N VAL A 128 -18.29 -16.68 -22.15
CA VAL A 128 -19.61 -16.71 -21.49
C VAL A 128 -20.67 -17.25 -22.43
N ASP A 129 -20.74 -16.77 -23.66
CA ASP A 129 -21.73 -17.21 -24.65
C ASP A 129 -21.61 -18.72 -24.94
N ALA A 130 -20.38 -19.21 -25.11
CA ALA A 130 -20.13 -20.63 -25.37
C ALA A 130 -20.57 -21.53 -24.19
N ILE A 131 -20.24 -21.13 -22.97
CA ILE A 131 -20.61 -21.86 -21.75
C ILE A 131 -22.13 -21.81 -21.55
N GLU A 132 -22.75 -20.64 -21.63
CA GLU A 132 -24.20 -20.46 -21.49
C GLU A 132 -24.96 -21.30 -22.53
N LYS A 133 -24.47 -21.36 -23.77
CA LYS A 133 -25.04 -22.23 -24.80
C LYS A 133 -24.94 -23.72 -24.46
N ALA A 134 -23.84 -24.16 -23.86
CA ALA A 134 -23.63 -25.57 -23.51
C ALA A 134 -24.48 -26.01 -22.31
N VAL A 135 -24.57 -25.18 -21.27
CA VAL A 135 -25.18 -25.57 -19.98
C VAL A 135 -26.41 -24.76 -19.56
N GLY A 136 -26.87 -23.81 -20.37
CA GLY A 136 -28.10 -23.05 -20.15
C GLY A 136 -28.03 -22.03 -19.01
N SER A 137 -26.85 -21.84 -18.40
CA SER A 137 -26.63 -20.90 -17.31
C SER A 137 -25.32 -20.14 -17.51
N ARG A 138 -25.33 -18.85 -17.20
CA ARG A 138 -24.12 -18.01 -17.25
C ARG A 138 -23.14 -18.40 -16.15
N PRO A 139 -21.84 -18.52 -16.44
CA PRO A 139 -20.83 -18.71 -15.40
C PRO A 139 -20.78 -17.47 -14.50
N VAL A 140 -20.68 -17.70 -13.19
CA VAL A 140 -20.52 -16.62 -12.19
C VAL A 140 -19.10 -16.52 -11.65
N GLY A 141 -18.26 -17.50 -12.00
CA GLY A 141 -16.87 -17.62 -11.61
C GLY A 141 -15.91 -17.53 -12.78
N TRP A 142 -14.69 -17.09 -12.55
CA TRP A 142 -13.64 -17.02 -13.57
C TRP A 142 -12.27 -17.45 -13.05
N LEU A 143 -11.50 -18.14 -13.89
CA LEU A 143 -10.06 -18.32 -13.72
C LEU A 143 -9.39 -18.04 -15.07
N SER A 144 -8.34 -17.24 -15.12
CA SER A 144 -7.62 -16.97 -16.36
C SER A 144 -6.62 -18.10 -16.68
N PRO A 145 -6.29 -18.36 -17.96
CA PRO A 145 -5.27 -19.32 -18.36
C PRO A 145 -3.94 -19.09 -17.61
N GLY A 146 -3.48 -20.14 -16.93
CA GLY A 146 -2.31 -20.08 -16.06
C GLY A 146 -2.38 -19.01 -14.98
N TYR A 147 -3.58 -18.68 -14.48
CA TYR A 147 -3.86 -17.64 -13.48
C TYR A 147 -3.28 -16.25 -13.85
N ARG A 148 -3.07 -15.98 -15.14
CA ARG A 148 -2.50 -14.73 -15.64
C ARG A 148 -3.60 -13.80 -16.12
N CYS A 149 -3.97 -12.85 -15.26
CA CYS A 149 -4.84 -11.73 -15.59
C CYS A 149 -4.02 -10.48 -15.98
N THR A 150 -4.71 -9.46 -16.50
CA THR A 150 -4.19 -8.11 -16.73
C THR A 150 -4.69 -7.15 -15.66
N GLU A 151 -4.26 -5.89 -15.68
CA GLU A 151 -4.84 -4.81 -14.87
C GLU A 151 -6.31 -4.51 -15.20
N HIS A 152 -6.82 -5.02 -16.32
CA HIS A 152 -8.20 -4.79 -16.79
C HIS A 152 -9.16 -5.91 -16.40
N THR A 153 -8.67 -7.12 -16.15
CA THR A 153 -9.49 -8.34 -15.98
C THR A 153 -10.58 -8.19 -14.93
N SER A 154 -10.23 -7.79 -13.71
CA SER A 154 -11.22 -7.62 -12.64
C SER A 154 -12.31 -6.60 -13.00
N ALA A 155 -11.96 -5.55 -13.75
CA ALA A 155 -12.93 -4.55 -14.19
C ALA A 155 -13.88 -5.10 -15.26
N LEU A 156 -13.36 -5.87 -16.22
CA LEU A 156 -14.14 -6.53 -17.26
C LEU A 156 -15.09 -7.58 -16.66
N LEU A 157 -14.60 -8.41 -15.74
CA LEU A 157 -15.40 -9.42 -15.05
C LEU A 157 -16.50 -8.79 -14.19
N ALA A 158 -16.20 -7.73 -13.44
CA ALA A 158 -17.22 -7.01 -12.66
C ALA A 158 -18.27 -6.32 -13.56
N ALA A 159 -17.85 -5.80 -14.72
CA ALA A 159 -18.77 -5.24 -15.72
C ALA A 159 -19.71 -6.31 -16.30
N ALA A 160 -19.16 -7.50 -16.59
CA ALA A 160 -19.88 -8.67 -17.09
C ALA A 160 -20.74 -9.40 -16.02
N GLY A 161 -20.66 -8.98 -14.76
CA GLY A 161 -21.52 -9.48 -13.67
C GLY A 161 -21.01 -10.75 -13.00
N PHE A 162 -19.72 -11.05 -13.09
CA PHE A 162 -19.13 -12.16 -12.34
C PHE A 162 -19.19 -11.92 -10.83
N LEU A 163 -19.43 -12.99 -10.09
CA LEU A 163 -19.44 -13.00 -8.62
C LEU A 163 -18.02 -13.12 -8.07
N TRP A 164 -17.20 -13.96 -8.70
CA TRP A 164 -15.85 -14.26 -8.21
C TRP A 164 -14.85 -14.52 -9.33
N HIS A 165 -13.57 -14.34 -9.04
CA HIS A 165 -12.50 -14.93 -9.84
C HIS A 165 -11.31 -15.38 -8.99
N ALA A 166 -10.53 -16.33 -9.51
CA ALA A 166 -9.46 -17.00 -8.80
C ALA A 166 -8.05 -16.68 -9.35
N ASP A 167 -7.87 -15.52 -9.99
CA ASP A 167 -6.56 -15.03 -10.47
C ASP A 167 -5.72 -14.41 -9.34
N THR A 168 -5.69 -15.06 -8.17
CA THR A 168 -4.91 -14.62 -7.02
C THR A 168 -4.34 -15.81 -6.26
N LEU A 169 -3.13 -15.63 -5.74
CA LEU A 169 -2.42 -16.57 -4.88
C LEU A 169 -2.06 -15.91 -3.53
N ALA A 170 -2.72 -14.80 -3.21
CA ALA A 170 -2.24 -13.84 -2.21
C ALA A 170 -2.58 -14.20 -0.75
N ASP A 171 -3.41 -15.22 -0.51
CA ASP A 171 -3.92 -15.54 0.82
C ASP A 171 -4.50 -16.97 0.90
N ASP A 172 -4.79 -17.41 2.13
CA ASP A 172 -5.50 -18.66 2.44
C ASP A 172 -7.00 -18.42 2.72
N LEU A 173 -7.50 -17.21 2.38
CA LEU A 173 -8.87 -16.76 2.57
C LEU A 173 -9.33 -15.90 1.39
N PRO A 174 -10.62 -15.95 1.01
CA PRO A 174 -11.16 -15.01 0.03
C PRO A 174 -11.06 -13.55 0.50
N TYR A 175 -11.18 -12.63 -0.45
CA TYR A 175 -11.28 -11.20 -0.15
C TYR A 175 -12.12 -10.51 -1.22
N VAL A 176 -12.68 -9.33 -0.91
CA VAL A 176 -13.59 -8.64 -1.84
C VAL A 176 -12.89 -7.43 -2.46
N GLN A 177 -12.82 -7.39 -3.80
CA GLN A 177 -12.48 -6.19 -4.54
C GLN A 177 -13.77 -5.44 -4.89
N ARG A 178 -13.78 -4.12 -4.71
CA ARG A 178 -14.88 -3.26 -5.17
C ARG A 178 -14.46 -2.53 -6.43
N ILE A 179 -15.04 -2.94 -7.56
CA ILE A 179 -14.81 -2.33 -8.86
C ILE A 179 -16.04 -1.48 -9.21
N ASN A 180 -15.87 -0.15 -9.27
CA ASN A 180 -16.96 0.78 -9.56
C ASN A 180 -18.22 0.54 -8.68
N GLY A 181 -18.00 0.27 -7.39
CA GLY A 181 -19.06 -0.02 -6.42
C GLY A 181 -19.59 -1.46 -6.44
N ARG A 182 -19.27 -2.27 -7.46
CA ARG A 182 -19.65 -3.69 -7.53
C ARG A 182 -18.64 -4.57 -6.79
N PRO A 183 -19.09 -5.44 -5.87
CA PRO A 183 -18.19 -6.40 -5.24
C PRO A 183 -17.85 -7.55 -6.20
N LEU A 184 -16.58 -7.92 -6.24
CA LEU A 184 -16.04 -9.08 -6.93
C LEU A 184 -15.18 -9.86 -5.94
N VAL A 185 -15.55 -11.11 -5.66
CA VAL A 185 -14.83 -11.94 -4.68
C VAL A 185 -13.59 -12.55 -5.32
N MET A 186 -12.44 -12.24 -4.76
CA MET A 186 -11.18 -12.88 -5.09
C MET A 186 -11.07 -14.14 -4.25
N VAL A 187 -11.09 -15.31 -4.89
CA VAL A 187 -10.99 -16.59 -4.20
C VAL A 187 -9.62 -17.19 -4.50
N PRO A 188 -8.69 -17.28 -3.53
CA PRO A 188 -7.34 -17.76 -3.78
C PRO A 188 -7.27 -19.14 -4.44
N TYR A 189 -6.54 -19.22 -5.53
CA TYR A 189 -6.13 -20.47 -6.15
C TYR A 189 -4.80 -20.96 -5.56
N SER A 190 -4.40 -22.18 -5.90
CA SER A 190 -3.09 -22.70 -5.48
C SER A 190 -2.24 -23.08 -6.69
N ASN A 191 -1.02 -22.54 -6.72
CA ASN A 191 0.04 -23.02 -7.60
C ASN A 191 0.85 -24.13 -6.92
N VAL A 192 0.70 -24.34 -5.61
CA VAL A 192 1.42 -25.40 -4.87
C VAL A 192 0.64 -26.70 -4.94
N ASN A 193 -0.62 -26.66 -4.52
CA ASN A 193 -1.58 -27.75 -4.61
C ASN A 193 -2.20 -27.76 -6.01
N ASN A 194 -1.39 -28.12 -6.99
CA ASN A 194 -1.78 -28.20 -8.38
C ASN A 194 -1.17 -29.47 -9.00
N ASP A 195 -2.00 -30.27 -9.66
CA ASP A 195 -1.56 -31.56 -10.19
C ASP A 195 -0.47 -31.44 -11.27
N TYR A 196 -0.37 -30.31 -11.97
CA TYR A 196 0.78 -29.99 -12.81
C TYR A 196 2.07 -29.87 -11.99
N ARG A 197 2.03 -29.18 -10.85
CA ARG A 197 3.22 -29.08 -9.98
C ARG A 197 3.59 -30.41 -9.37
N LEU A 198 2.59 -31.12 -8.85
CA LEU A 198 2.81 -32.37 -8.15
C LEU A 198 3.31 -33.49 -9.09
N PHE A 199 2.71 -33.61 -10.29
CA PHE A 199 2.96 -34.76 -11.15
C PHE A 199 3.78 -34.48 -12.42
N MET A 200 4.06 -33.21 -12.76
CA MET A 200 4.71 -32.86 -14.04
C MET A 200 5.93 -31.94 -13.94
N TYR A 201 6.01 -31.02 -12.96
CA TYR A 201 7.09 -30.01 -12.89
C TYR A 201 8.33 -30.42 -12.07
N GLY A 202 8.30 -31.51 -11.31
CA GLY A 202 9.47 -31.99 -10.55
C GLY A 202 10.52 -32.69 -11.43
N SER A 203 11.79 -32.67 -11.02
CA SER A 203 12.86 -33.50 -11.59
C SER A 203 13.51 -34.37 -10.51
N PRO A 204 13.03 -35.60 -10.27
CA PRO A 204 11.88 -36.24 -10.93
C PRO A 204 10.52 -35.72 -10.41
N PRO A 205 9.42 -35.91 -11.18
CA PRO A 205 8.08 -35.64 -10.68
C PRO A 205 7.75 -36.50 -9.46
N LEU A 206 6.89 -36.01 -8.56
CA LEU A 206 6.54 -36.78 -7.37
C LEU A 206 5.68 -38.00 -7.76
N PRO A 207 5.99 -39.18 -7.22
CA PRO A 207 5.11 -40.34 -7.37
C PRO A 207 3.78 -40.08 -6.63
N PRO A 208 2.67 -40.71 -7.05
CA PRO A 208 1.34 -40.43 -6.48
C PRO A 208 1.22 -40.53 -4.96
N ARG A 209 2.07 -41.29 -4.28
CA ARG A 209 2.09 -41.37 -2.81
C ARG A 209 2.65 -40.10 -2.17
N LEU A 210 3.78 -39.60 -2.65
CA LEU A 210 4.37 -38.36 -2.11
C LEU A 210 3.52 -37.13 -2.43
N SER A 211 2.84 -37.12 -3.59
CA SER A 211 1.87 -36.06 -3.89
C SER A 211 0.66 -36.11 -2.97
N LEU A 212 0.21 -37.31 -2.58
CA LEU A 212 -0.85 -37.46 -1.58
C LEU A 212 -0.38 -36.96 -0.22
N GLU A 213 0.81 -37.37 0.23
CA GLU A 213 1.41 -36.90 1.50
C GLU A 213 1.52 -35.37 1.53
N ALA A 214 2.01 -34.74 0.46
CA ALA A 214 2.09 -33.27 0.39
C ALA A 214 0.71 -32.58 0.51
N LEU A 215 -0.34 -33.15 -0.10
CA LEU A 215 -1.71 -32.64 0.05
C LEU A 215 -2.25 -32.84 1.47
N GLN A 216 -1.87 -33.95 2.13
CA GLN A 216 -2.25 -34.22 3.52
C GLN A 216 -1.56 -33.24 4.47
N ASP A 217 -0.27 -32.97 4.28
CA ASP A 217 0.49 -32.02 5.11
C ASP A 217 -0.11 -30.61 5.03
N GLU A 218 -0.46 -30.14 3.83
CA GLU A 218 -1.13 -28.84 3.66
C GLU A 218 -2.49 -28.82 4.36
N PHE A 219 -3.31 -29.87 4.15
CA PHE A 219 -4.60 -29.99 4.79
C PHE A 219 -4.46 -29.99 6.32
N ASP A 220 -3.54 -30.77 6.87
CA ASP A 220 -3.32 -30.91 8.31
C ASP A 220 -2.92 -29.57 8.93
N GLN A 221 -2.01 -28.83 8.29
CA GLN A 221 -1.60 -27.50 8.76
C GLN A 221 -2.78 -26.52 8.79
N LEU A 222 -3.55 -26.43 7.70
CA LEU A 222 -4.69 -25.51 7.62
C LEU A 222 -5.83 -25.94 8.57
N TYR A 223 -6.03 -27.25 8.74
CA TYR A 223 -7.01 -27.81 9.67
C TYR A 223 -6.63 -27.54 11.13
N ASP A 224 -5.36 -27.67 11.49
CA ASP A 224 -4.80 -27.33 12.80
C ASP A 224 -5.01 -25.86 13.15
N GLU A 225 -4.80 -24.96 12.19
CA GLU A 225 -5.10 -23.54 12.36
C GLU A 225 -6.60 -23.30 12.58
N GLY A 226 -7.45 -24.01 11.83
CA GLY A 226 -8.88 -24.06 12.05
C GLY A 226 -9.28 -24.48 13.46
N CYS A 227 -8.66 -25.54 13.98
CA CYS A 227 -8.88 -26.02 15.34
C CYS A 227 -8.48 -24.98 16.41
N ARG A 228 -7.49 -24.12 16.10
CA ARG A 228 -7.05 -23.00 16.95
C ARG A 228 -7.88 -21.72 16.73
N GLY A 229 -9.06 -21.82 16.12
CA GLY A 229 -9.98 -20.71 15.91
C GLY A 229 -9.61 -19.79 14.74
N ARG A 230 -8.74 -20.24 13.83
CA ARG A 230 -8.29 -19.47 12.66
C ARG A 230 -8.54 -20.26 11.37
N PRO A 231 -9.80 -20.62 11.04
CA PRO A 231 -10.09 -21.42 9.87
C PRO A 231 -9.67 -20.73 8.57
N LYS A 232 -9.34 -21.54 7.56
CA LYS A 232 -8.82 -21.15 6.24
C LYS A 232 -9.50 -21.93 5.13
N MET A 233 -9.14 -21.65 3.89
CA MET A 233 -9.49 -22.48 2.75
C MET A 233 -8.26 -23.14 2.11
N MET A 234 -8.46 -24.32 1.54
CA MET A 234 -7.49 -25.02 0.72
C MET A 234 -8.05 -25.18 -0.70
N SER A 235 -7.30 -24.75 -1.71
CA SER A 235 -7.62 -24.95 -3.12
C SER A 235 -6.74 -26.05 -3.71
N TYR A 236 -7.32 -26.99 -4.46
CA TYR A 236 -6.58 -28.04 -5.18
C TYR A 236 -6.93 -28.03 -6.69
N GLY A 237 -5.94 -27.67 -7.52
CA GLY A 237 -6.05 -27.65 -8.98
C GLY A 237 -5.87 -29.03 -9.62
N LEU A 238 -6.83 -29.42 -10.46
CA LEU A 238 -6.93 -30.71 -11.12
C LEU A 238 -7.11 -30.56 -12.63
N HIS A 239 -6.58 -31.50 -13.42
CA HIS A 239 -6.82 -31.60 -14.87
C HIS A 239 -7.25 -33.04 -15.21
N PRO A 240 -8.28 -33.24 -16.06
CA PRO A 240 -8.73 -34.59 -16.39
C PRO A 240 -7.67 -35.46 -17.07
N TYR A 241 -6.77 -34.90 -17.89
CA TYR A 241 -5.68 -35.65 -18.52
C TYR A 241 -4.46 -35.88 -17.61
N VAL A 242 -4.37 -35.18 -16.47
CA VAL A 242 -3.29 -35.33 -15.49
C VAL A 242 -3.75 -36.20 -14.32
N THR A 243 -4.60 -35.68 -13.42
CA THR A 243 -5.10 -36.44 -12.26
C THR A 243 -6.00 -37.59 -12.68
N GLY A 244 -6.73 -37.48 -13.80
CA GLY A 244 -7.59 -38.56 -14.28
C GLY A 244 -6.82 -39.81 -14.71
N ARG A 245 -5.49 -39.80 -14.85
CA ARG A 245 -4.69 -41.03 -15.09
C ARG A 245 -4.83 -41.99 -13.90
N ALA A 246 -4.98 -43.28 -14.17
CA ALA A 246 -5.40 -44.28 -13.17
C ALA A 246 -4.65 -44.23 -11.82
N GLY A 247 -3.31 -44.15 -11.83
CA GLY A 247 -2.51 -44.09 -10.61
C GLY A 247 -2.68 -42.80 -9.81
N ARG A 248 -2.85 -41.66 -10.49
CA ARG A 248 -3.06 -40.33 -9.88
C ARG A 248 -4.49 -40.18 -9.37
N ALA A 249 -5.46 -40.72 -10.11
CA ALA A 249 -6.87 -40.77 -9.69
C ALA A 249 -7.03 -41.58 -8.40
N ARG A 250 -6.21 -42.64 -8.20
CA ARG A 250 -6.17 -43.38 -6.94
C ARG A 250 -5.66 -42.53 -5.76
N ALA A 251 -4.69 -41.66 -5.99
CA ALA A 251 -4.22 -40.73 -4.96
C ALA A 251 -5.30 -39.69 -4.61
N PHE A 252 -6.00 -39.16 -5.61
CA PHE A 252 -7.14 -38.26 -5.42
C PHE A 252 -8.27 -38.91 -4.60
N ASP A 253 -8.66 -40.15 -4.93
CA ASP A 253 -9.65 -40.93 -4.16
C ASP A 253 -9.23 -41.12 -2.69
N ARG A 254 -7.93 -41.32 -2.44
CA ARG A 254 -7.38 -41.46 -1.07
C ARG A 254 -7.37 -40.13 -0.32
N PHE A 255 -7.06 -39.03 -1.00
CA PHE A 255 -7.11 -37.69 -0.41
C PHE A 255 -8.53 -37.34 0.04
N LEU A 256 -9.54 -37.58 -0.81
CA LEU A 256 -10.95 -37.36 -0.44
C LEU A 256 -11.36 -38.23 0.75
N ARG A 257 -10.97 -39.52 0.76
CA ARG A 257 -11.20 -40.40 1.91
C ARG A 257 -10.55 -39.87 3.18
N TYR A 258 -9.34 -39.34 3.06
CA TYR A 258 -8.56 -38.80 4.18
C TYR A 258 -9.26 -37.60 4.82
N ILE A 259 -9.55 -36.56 4.05
CA ILE A 259 -10.16 -35.32 4.57
C ILE A 259 -11.57 -35.56 5.14
N ARG A 260 -12.31 -36.55 4.60
CA ARG A 260 -13.62 -36.98 5.14
C ARG A 260 -13.51 -37.64 6.52
N GLY A 261 -12.33 -38.10 6.92
CA GLY A 261 -12.07 -38.63 8.25
C GLY A 261 -12.02 -37.57 9.36
N PHE A 262 -11.97 -36.27 8.99
CA PHE A 262 -11.88 -35.17 9.95
C PHE A 262 -13.23 -34.48 10.17
N PRO A 263 -13.62 -34.18 11.42
CA PRO A 263 -14.84 -33.45 11.68
C PRO A 263 -14.72 -31.98 11.24
N GLY A 264 -15.83 -31.38 10.78
CA GLY A 264 -15.86 -29.95 10.45
C GLY A 264 -15.04 -29.58 9.20
N VAL A 265 -14.99 -30.45 8.19
CA VAL A 265 -14.43 -30.13 6.87
C VAL A 265 -15.57 -29.75 5.93
N TRP A 266 -15.53 -28.54 5.37
CA TRP A 266 -16.49 -28.11 4.36
C TRP A 266 -15.89 -28.28 2.97
N ILE A 267 -16.27 -29.35 2.27
CA ILE A 267 -15.92 -29.53 0.86
C ILE A 267 -16.92 -28.71 0.03
N ALA A 268 -16.44 -27.67 -0.64
CA ALA A 268 -17.29 -26.63 -1.21
C ALA A 268 -16.90 -26.27 -2.65
N ARG A 269 -17.88 -25.84 -3.42
CA ARG A 269 -17.64 -25.15 -4.69
C ARG A 269 -17.17 -23.71 -4.44
N LEU A 270 -16.43 -23.14 -5.39
CA LEU A 270 -15.95 -21.77 -5.30
C LEU A 270 -17.09 -20.74 -5.31
N ASP A 271 -18.20 -20.97 -6.04
CA ASP A 271 -19.39 -20.11 -5.93
C ASP A 271 -19.99 -20.10 -4.52
N GLU A 272 -20.01 -21.25 -3.84
CA GLU A 272 -20.51 -21.35 -2.46
C GLU A 272 -19.62 -20.57 -1.48
N ILE A 273 -18.29 -20.74 -1.60
CA ILE A 273 -17.30 -19.98 -0.83
C ILE A 273 -17.45 -18.48 -1.09
N ALA A 274 -17.57 -18.07 -2.36
CA ALA A 274 -17.69 -16.68 -2.74
C ALA A 274 -18.98 -16.04 -2.22
N ARG A 275 -20.13 -16.73 -2.35
CA ARG A 275 -21.42 -16.25 -1.82
C ARG A 275 -21.37 -16.09 -0.31
N TRP A 276 -20.87 -17.11 0.40
CA TRP A 276 -20.71 -17.07 1.85
C TRP A 276 -19.84 -15.89 2.28
N TRP A 277 -18.71 -15.71 1.60
CA TRP A 277 -17.78 -14.64 1.90
C TRP A 277 -18.41 -13.26 1.66
N LEU A 278 -19.11 -13.09 0.54
CA LEU A 278 -19.75 -11.84 0.21
C LEU A 278 -20.88 -11.49 1.19
N GLU A 279 -21.68 -12.47 1.59
CA GLU A 279 -22.78 -12.29 2.54
C GLU A 279 -22.28 -11.86 3.93
N ARG A 280 -21.22 -12.49 4.45
CA ARG A 280 -20.70 -12.22 5.79
C ARG A 280 -19.69 -11.09 5.87
N TYR A 281 -18.90 -10.93 4.81
CA TYR A 281 -17.69 -10.11 4.83
C TYR A 281 -17.63 -9.08 3.70
N GLY A 282 -18.69 -8.96 2.88
CA GLY A 282 -18.76 -8.03 1.74
C GLY A 282 -19.12 -6.57 2.06
N GLY A 283 -19.34 -6.22 3.33
CA GLY A 283 -19.60 -4.83 3.77
C GLY A 283 -18.48 -3.85 3.38
N GLU A 284 -18.78 -2.54 3.36
CA GLU A 284 -17.91 -1.47 2.83
C GLU A 284 -16.51 -1.31 3.48
N GLY A 285 -16.12 -2.18 4.43
CA GLY A 285 -14.88 -2.08 5.19
C GLY A 285 -13.82 -3.17 4.96
N ARG A 286 -14.05 -4.20 4.12
CA ARG A 286 -13.13 -5.38 4.04
C ARG A 286 -12.60 -5.69 2.64
N SER A 287 -12.05 -4.68 1.97
CA SER A 287 -11.13 -4.89 0.85
C SER A 287 -9.70 -5.02 1.39
N LEU A 288 -9.07 -6.19 1.21
CA LEU A 288 -7.63 -6.35 1.34
C LEU A 288 -7.09 -6.96 0.04
N ALA A 289 -5.95 -6.45 -0.43
CA ALA A 289 -5.16 -6.89 -1.60
C ALA A 289 -5.59 -6.41 -3.00
N GLN A 290 -5.67 -5.08 -3.17
CA GLN A 290 -4.63 -4.42 -3.98
C GLN A 290 -3.56 -3.96 -2.98
N GLY A 291 -2.27 -4.02 -3.34
CA GLY A 291 -1.22 -3.43 -2.49
C GLY A 291 -1.66 -2.03 -2.10
N ARG A 292 -1.69 -1.72 -0.79
CA ARG A 292 -2.12 -0.40 -0.33
C ARG A 292 -1.30 0.64 -1.10
N PRO A 293 -1.93 1.69 -1.68
CA PRO A 293 -1.18 2.72 -2.38
C PRO A 293 -0.07 3.24 -1.49
N LYS A 294 1.16 3.24 -2.03
CA LYS A 294 2.33 3.70 -1.30
C LYS A 294 2.28 5.22 -1.15
N VAL A 295 2.63 5.71 0.03
CA VAL A 295 2.81 7.14 0.29
C VAL A 295 4.10 7.36 1.07
N LYS A 296 5.02 8.11 0.50
CA LYS A 296 6.28 8.47 1.11
C LYS A 296 6.22 9.89 1.62
N ILE A 297 6.62 10.07 2.87
CA ILE A 297 6.57 11.36 3.57
C ILE A 297 7.98 11.68 4.06
N ALA A 298 8.57 12.77 3.58
CA ALA A 298 9.86 13.24 4.05
C ALA A 298 9.72 14.44 5.01
N MET A 299 10.22 14.27 6.22
CA MET A 299 10.25 15.32 7.26
C MET A 299 11.66 15.88 7.47
N PHE A 300 11.74 17.12 7.94
CA PHE A 300 13.01 17.82 8.18
C PHE A 300 13.69 17.33 9.47
N GLY A 301 14.34 16.17 9.38
CA GLY A 301 15.01 15.54 10.51
C GLY A 301 14.05 14.88 11.51
N ARG A 302 14.63 14.24 12.54
CA ARG A 302 13.90 13.65 13.66
C ARG A 302 14.01 14.56 14.88
N SER A 303 13.02 15.43 15.06
CA SER A 303 12.91 16.33 16.21
C SER A 303 11.49 16.35 16.76
N PHE A 304 11.33 16.93 17.94
CA PHE A 304 10.03 17.00 18.62
C PHE A 304 8.93 17.63 17.74
N ASN A 305 9.29 18.61 16.90
CA ASN A 305 8.39 19.29 15.97
C ASN A 305 7.65 18.34 15.01
N TYR A 306 8.26 17.20 14.67
CA TYR A 306 7.71 16.24 13.69
C TYR A 306 7.07 15.00 14.35
N VAL A 307 6.95 14.98 15.68
CA VAL A 307 6.32 13.88 16.44
C VAL A 307 4.93 13.52 15.92
N PRO A 308 4.03 14.46 15.53
CA PRO A 308 2.72 14.07 15.01
C PRO A 308 2.76 13.21 13.74
N ILE A 309 3.74 13.42 12.84
CA ILE A 309 3.93 12.57 11.65
C ILE A 309 4.38 11.17 12.08
N MET A 310 5.32 11.10 13.03
CA MET A 310 5.81 9.83 13.57
C MET A 310 4.71 9.06 14.33
N ILE A 311 3.80 9.76 15.02
CA ILE A 311 2.61 9.17 15.65
C ILE A 311 1.71 8.54 14.57
N ALA A 312 1.42 9.27 13.49
CA ALA A 312 0.58 8.74 12.41
C ALA A 312 1.14 7.44 11.80
N GLU A 313 2.47 7.36 11.66
CA GLU A 313 3.16 6.14 11.24
C GLU A 313 3.03 5.02 12.28
N LYS A 314 3.49 5.27 13.52
CA LYS A 314 3.62 4.23 14.55
C LYS A 314 2.28 3.71 15.09
N ARG A 315 1.24 4.55 15.06
CA ARG A 315 -0.12 4.16 15.48
C ARG A 315 -0.91 3.49 14.37
N GLY A 316 -0.36 3.38 13.16
CA GLY A 316 -1.02 2.68 12.06
C GLY A 316 -2.15 3.48 11.40
N PHE A 317 -2.20 4.80 11.56
CA PHE A 317 -3.27 5.61 10.95
C PHE A 317 -3.23 5.57 9.42
N PHE A 318 -2.06 5.40 8.80
CA PHE A 318 -1.97 5.20 7.35
C PHE A 318 -2.55 3.84 6.90
N PRO A 319 -2.14 2.69 7.48
CA PRO A 319 -2.83 1.41 7.30
C PRO A 319 -4.34 1.44 7.44
N GLU A 320 -4.87 2.16 8.44
CA GLU A 320 -6.30 2.29 8.68
C GLU A 320 -7.02 3.09 7.57
N GLU A 321 -6.33 4.04 6.94
CA GLU A 321 -6.82 4.75 5.74
C GLU A 321 -6.59 3.94 4.44
N GLY A 322 -6.04 2.74 4.55
CA GLY A 322 -5.74 1.84 3.42
C GLY A 322 -4.47 2.23 2.66
N LEU A 323 -3.49 2.84 3.31
CA LEU A 323 -2.21 3.28 2.74
C LEU A 323 -1.01 2.49 3.28
N ASP A 324 0.00 2.27 2.44
CA ASP A 324 1.32 1.78 2.84
C ASP A 324 2.26 2.98 2.93
N ALA A 325 2.48 3.48 4.15
CA ALA A 325 3.24 4.72 4.35
C ALA A 325 4.68 4.46 4.76
N GLU A 326 5.61 5.20 4.16
CA GLU A 326 7.02 5.24 4.53
C GLU A 326 7.39 6.65 4.98
N VAL A 327 7.75 6.83 6.25
CA VAL A 327 8.18 8.12 6.79
C VAL A 327 9.71 8.16 6.91
N MET A 328 10.33 9.17 6.33
CA MET A 328 11.79 9.32 6.30
C MET A 328 12.22 10.74 6.67
N ALA A 329 13.49 10.88 7.08
CA ALA A 329 14.05 12.15 7.50
C ALA A 329 15.12 12.64 6.51
N ILE A 330 15.00 13.90 6.07
CA ILE A 330 15.98 14.59 5.22
C ILE A 330 16.32 15.93 5.87
N SER A 331 17.58 16.11 6.28
CA SER A 331 18.04 17.27 7.05
C SER A 331 18.40 18.50 6.19
N SER A 332 17.68 18.75 5.09
CA SER A 332 17.87 19.93 4.22
C SER A 332 16.57 20.27 3.49
N SER A 333 16.17 21.53 3.54
CA SER A 333 14.93 22.02 2.93
C SER A 333 14.97 21.90 1.41
N GLN A 334 16.12 22.21 0.80
CA GLN A 334 16.36 22.08 -0.64
C GLN A 334 16.26 20.63 -1.09
N ARG A 335 16.87 19.70 -0.34
CA ARG A 335 16.78 18.27 -0.67
C ARG A 335 15.36 17.72 -0.50
N LEU A 336 14.60 18.21 0.49
CA LEU A 336 13.17 17.90 0.62
C LEU A 336 12.37 18.39 -0.59
N ALA A 337 12.59 19.62 -1.05
CA ALA A 337 11.92 20.16 -2.22
C ALA A 337 12.30 19.38 -3.50
N GLN A 338 13.59 19.03 -3.67
CA GLN A 338 14.06 18.23 -4.80
C GLN A 338 13.46 16.81 -4.81
N ALA A 339 13.42 16.14 -3.65
CA ALA A 339 12.80 14.83 -3.49
C ALA A 339 11.31 14.88 -3.85
N LEU A 340 10.64 15.97 -3.47
CA LEU A 340 9.25 16.18 -3.83
C LEU A 340 9.11 16.39 -5.34
N ILE A 341 9.92 17.26 -5.96
CA ILE A 341 9.88 17.54 -7.42
C ILE A 341 10.13 16.28 -8.25
N SER A 342 11.14 15.48 -7.88
CA SER A 342 11.51 14.27 -8.62
C SER A 342 10.48 13.15 -8.52
N GLY A 343 9.50 13.26 -7.61
CA GLY A 343 8.54 12.20 -7.32
C GLY A 343 9.13 11.08 -6.46
N PHE A 344 10.25 11.34 -5.76
CA PHE A 344 10.78 10.39 -4.78
C PHE A 344 9.89 10.30 -3.53
N VAL A 345 9.20 11.39 -3.18
CA VAL A 345 8.19 11.43 -2.11
C VAL A 345 6.91 12.14 -2.56
N GLU A 346 5.77 11.76 -1.96
CA GLU A 346 4.48 12.40 -2.18
C GLU A 346 4.30 13.66 -1.33
N PHE A 347 4.82 13.64 -0.10
CA PHE A 347 4.78 14.77 0.83
C PHE A 347 6.17 15.15 1.30
N SER A 348 6.43 16.44 1.44
CA SER A 348 7.62 16.95 2.12
C SER A 348 7.32 18.10 3.06
N THR A 349 8.14 18.27 4.09
CA THR A 349 8.09 19.44 4.99
C THR A 349 9.13 20.50 4.61
N SER A 350 9.45 20.67 3.33
CA SER A 350 10.33 21.76 2.88
C SER A 350 9.76 23.12 3.28
N GLN A 351 10.61 24.07 3.64
CA GLN A 351 10.20 25.39 4.10
C GLN A 351 9.45 26.18 3.01
N VAL A 352 8.58 27.10 3.41
CA VAL A 352 7.70 27.85 2.48
C VAL A 352 8.50 28.68 1.48
N ASP A 353 9.54 29.37 1.95
CA ASP A 353 10.50 30.11 1.13
C ASP A 353 11.18 29.22 0.06
N THR A 354 11.56 28.01 0.45
CA THR A 354 12.19 27.01 -0.42
C THR A 354 11.21 26.55 -1.50
N THR A 355 9.96 26.30 -1.11
CA THR A 355 8.87 25.94 -2.04
C THR A 355 8.61 27.06 -3.05
N ILE A 356 8.60 28.33 -2.61
CA ILE A 356 8.45 29.49 -3.50
C ILE A 356 9.61 29.55 -4.50
N ARG A 357 10.86 29.46 -4.03
CA ARG A 357 12.04 29.47 -4.92
C ARG A 357 12.08 28.30 -5.90
N ALA A 358 11.57 27.14 -5.49
CA ALA A 358 11.44 25.99 -6.37
C ALA A 358 10.43 26.26 -7.50
N ASN A 359 9.31 26.91 -7.19
CA ASN A 359 8.30 27.29 -8.18
C ASN A 359 8.81 28.39 -9.13
N GLU A 360 9.61 29.34 -8.65
CA GLU A 360 10.29 30.34 -9.51
C GLU A 360 11.25 29.72 -10.55
N LYS A 361 11.66 28.45 -10.34
CA LYS A 361 12.48 27.65 -11.26
C LYS A 361 11.64 26.69 -12.11
N GLY A 362 10.32 26.84 -12.15
CA GLY A 362 9.41 26.01 -12.94
C GLY A 362 8.79 24.83 -12.20
N GLY A 363 8.96 24.72 -10.88
CA GLY A 363 8.25 23.73 -10.05
C GLY A 363 6.74 24.01 -9.94
N ASN A 364 5.96 23.00 -9.57
CA ASN A 364 4.52 23.11 -9.32
C ASN A 364 4.17 22.61 -7.90
N LEU A 365 4.90 23.09 -6.91
CA LEU A 365 4.73 22.68 -5.52
C LEU A 365 3.64 23.51 -4.84
N LYS A 366 2.81 22.86 -4.02
CA LYS A 366 1.75 23.49 -3.23
C LYS A 366 1.84 23.08 -1.78
N LEU A 367 1.67 24.04 -0.88
CA LEU A 367 1.37 23.80 0.51
C LEU A 367 -0.09 23.34 0.61
N VAL A 368 -0.32 22.14 1.15
CA VAL A 368 -1.67 21.57 1.30
C VAL A 368 -2.15 21.50 2.74
N ALA A 369 -1.23 21.52 3.72
CA ALA A 369 -1.55 21.57 5.14
C ALA A 369 -0.43 22.22 5.96
N GLY A 370 -0.73 22.62 7.19
CA GLY A 370 0.24 23.11 8.17
C GLY A 370 0.61 22.02 9.18
N LEU A 371 1.89 21.87 9.49
CA LEU A 371 2.37 21.09 10.63
C LEU A 371 2.67 22.00 11.83
N THR A 372 3.29 23.15 11.60
CA THR A 372 3.72 24.08 12.65
C THR A 372 3.46 25.51 12.19
N ASN A 373 2.66 26.27 12.93
CA ASN A 373 2.14 27.58 12.51
C ASN A 373 2.79 28.78 13.21
N LYS A 374 3.95 28.57 13.85
CA LYS A 374 4.64 29.56 14.67
C LYS A 374 6.16 29.41 14.57
N ALA A 375 6.90 30.52 14.54
CA ALA A 375 8.37 30.54 14.50
C ALA A 375 8.98 30.16 15.86
N VAL A 376 9.02 28.87 16.17
CA VAL A 376 9.39 28.35 17.51
C VAL A 376 10.90 28.18 17.75
N TYR A 377 11.71 29.08 17.18
CA TYR A 377 13.16 29.07 17.42
C TYR A 377 13.56 29.96 18.59
N THR A 378 14.53 29.48 19.35
CA THR A 378 15.23 30.22 20.40
C THR A 378 16.68 30.44 20.00
N LEU A 379 17.18 31.68 20.03
CA LEU A 379 18.60 31.95 19.80
C LEU A 379 19.39 31.66 21.07
N VAL A 380 20.21 30.61 21.03
CA VAL A 380 21.06 30.18 22.14
C VAL A 380 22.52 30.47 21.80
N ALA A 381 23.24 31.08 22.73
CA ALA A 381 24.64 31.43 22.57
C ALA A 381 25.57 30.65 23.50
N GLY A 382 26.85 30.56 23.12
CA GLY A 382 27.90 30.03 23.98
C GLY A 382 28.02 30.86 25.27
N LYS A 383 28.42 30.22 26.38
CA LYS A 383 28.33 30.79 27.74
C LYS A 383 28.93 32.19 27.92
N LYS A 384 29.93 32.59 27.13
CA LYS A 384 30.58 33.91 27.20
C LYS A 384 29.80 35.05 26.54
N TYR A 385 28.83 34.75 25.66
CA TYR A 385 28.04 35.74 24.93
C TYR A 385 26.70 35.94 25.64
N LYS A 386 26.46 37.11 26.23
CA LYS A 386 25.29 37.39 27.09
C LYS A 386 24.23 38.22 26.41
N THR A 387 24.57 38.96 25.36
CA THR A 387 23.68 39.86 24.64
C THR A 387 23.81 39.66 23.12
N MET A 388 22.80 40.12 22.36
CA MET A 388 22.87 40.13 20.89
C MET A 388 24.12 40.85 20.37
N LYS A 389 24.54 41.94 21.02
CA LYS A 389 25.70 42.74 20.62
C LYS A 389 27.02 41.98 20.72
N ASP A 390 27.11 41.02 21.63
CA ASP A 390 28.31 40.20 21.82
C ASP A 390 28.58 39.27 20.62
N LEU A 391 27.59 39.10 19.74
CA LEU A 391 27.73 38.30 18.52
C LEU A 391 28.42 39.04 17.37
N LYS A 392 28.75 40.32 17.53
CA LYS A 392 29.53 41.07 16.53
C LYS A 392 30.94 40.47 16.36
N GLY A 393 31.34 40.29 15.11
CA GLY A 393 32.59 39.66 14.70
C GLY A 393 32.61 38.14 14.83
N THR A 394 31.50 37.51 15.22
CA THR A 394 31.46 36.07 15.52
C THR A 394 30.91 35.23 14.36
N THR A 395 30.86 33.90 14.55
CA THR A 395 30.31 32.94 13.59
C THR A 395 29.08 32.25 14.18
N LEU A 396 27.97 32.27 13.45
CA LEU A 396 26.66 31.77 13.87
C LEU A 396 26.22 30.58 13.02
N GLY A 397 25.56 29.60 13.63
CA GLY A 397 25.10 28.39 12.93
C GLY A 397 23.62 28.43 12.58
N VAL A 398 23.30 28.01 11.35
CA VAL A 398 21.93 27.87 10.82
C VAL A 398 21.72 26.49 10.18
N SER A 399 20.48 26.14 9.85
CA SER A 399 20.18 24.87 9.15
C SER A 399 20.68 24.87 7.74
N ASP A 400 20.39 25.97 7.07
CA ASP A 400 20.60 26.21 5.66
C ASP A 400 20.57 27.74 5.47
N PHE A 401 21.42 28.24 4.59
CA PHE A 401 21.60 29.67 4.40
C PHE A 401 20.36 30.34 3.79
N ALA A 402 19.60 29.58 3.01
CA ALA A 402 18.55 30.05 2.13
C ALA A 402 17.14 29.83 2.68
N SER A 403 16.98 29.22 3.85
CA SER A 403 15.67 28.84 4.36
C SER A 403 15.51 28.92 5.88
N GLY A 404 14.27 29.15 6.33
CA GLY A 404 13.85 28.93 7.71
C GLY A 404 14.54 29.82 8.75
N ASP A 405 15.57 29.31 9.44
CA ASP A 405 16.21 29.98 10.58
C ASP A 405 17.15 31.12 10.20
N ALA A 406 17.80 31.07 9.04
CA ALA A 406 18.76 32.09 8.65
C ALA A 406 18.10 33.47 8.43
N PRO A 407 16.97 33.61 7.69
CA PRO A 407 16.27 34.89 7.58
C PRO A 407 15.77 35.41 8.93
N ILE A 408 15.23 34.54 9.78
CA ILE A 408 14.74 34.91 11.12
C ILE A 408 15.90 35.43 11.99
N LEU A 409 17.05 34.74 12.00
CA LEU A 409 18.25 35.17 12.72
C LEU A 409 18.70 36.56 12.26
N GLN A 410 18.69 36.82 10.95
CA GLN A 410 19.06 38.13 10.41
C GLN A 410 18.11 39.24 10.86
N ILE A 411 16.80 38.97 10.92
CA ILE A 411 15.79 39.91 11.42
C ILE A 411 16.05 40.23 12.90
N MET A 412 16.26 39.20 13.73
CA MET A 412 16.53 39.35 15.17
C MET A 412 17.78 40.21 15.44
N LEU A 413 18.86 39.95 14.70
CA LEU A 413 20.13 40.66 14.85
C LEU A 413 20.06 42.08 14.29
N ARG A 414 19.35 42.30 13.17
CA ARG A 414 19.15 43.63 12.60
C ARG A 414 18.38 44.55 13.54
N ALA A 415 17.38 44.04 14.26
CA ALA A 415 16.67 44.77 15.31
C ALA A 415 17.60 45.25 16.44
N HIS A 416 18.77 44.64 16.57
CA HIS A 416 19.81 44.97 17.55
C HIS A 416 21.03 45.68 16.92
N GLY A 417 20.90 46.15 15.66
CA GLY A 417 21.92 46.91 14.97
C GLY A 417 23.07 46.10 14.36
N LEU A 418 22.90 44.77 14.20
CA LEU A 418 23.89 43.90 13.55
C LEU A 418 23.40 43.47 12.17
N THR A 419 24.22 43.73 11.14
CA THR A 419 23.86 43.48 9.74
C THR A 419 24.73 42.39 9.13
N TYR A 420 24.12 41.45 8.41
CA TYR A 420 24.83 40.44 7.64
C TYR A 420 25.15 40.94 6.22
N PRO A 421 26.35 40.67 5.65
CA PRO A 421 27.49 39.95 6.25
C PRO A 421 28.50 40.84 7.01
N GLN A 422 28.20 42.12 7.21
CA GLN A 422 29.18 43.10 7.71
C GLN A 422 29.61 42.82 9.15
N ASP A 423 28.69 42.46 10.03
CA ASP A 423 28.95 42.34 11.47
C ASP A 423 29.18 40.90 11.93
N TYR A 424 28.82 39.86 11.18
CA TYR A 424 28.96 38.45 11.61
C TYR A 424 28.95 37.49 10.43
N ARG A 425 29.39 36.25 10.67
CA ARG A 425 29.41 35.16 9.68
C ARG A 425 28.33 34.14 9.98
N ILE A 426 27.78 33.52 8.94
CA ILE A 426 26.84 32.41 9.04
C ILE A 426 27.48 31.16 8.42
N ILE A 427 27.36 30.01 9.10
CA ILE A 427 27.71 28.70 8.54
C ILE A 427 26.55 27.72 8.66
N GLU A 428 26.44 26.84 7.67
CA GLU A 428 25.43 25.78 7.64
C GLU A 428 25.93 24.57 8.45
N MET A 429 25.14 24.16 9.45
CA MET A 429 25.48 23.01 10.30
C MET A 429 24.40 21.92 10.27
N GLY A 430 23.28 22.15 9.58
CA GLY A 430 22.13 21.26 9.58
C GLY A 430 21.24 21.44 10.81
N GLY A 431 20.56 20.37 11.23
CA GLY A 431 19.50 20.44 12.23
C GLY A 431 19.92 20.90 13.64
N THR A 432 18.92 21.06 14.52
CA THR A 432 19.12 21.51 15.90
C THR A 432 20.18 20.72 16.69
N PRO A 433 20.27 19.38 16.62
CA PRO A 433 21.31 18.64 17.35
C PRO A 433 22.74 19.02 16.94
N GLN A 434 22.97 19.24 15.64
CA GLN A 434 24.29 19.61 15.11
C GLN A 434 24.68 21.03 15.53
N ARG A 435 23.73 21.98 15.47
CA ARG A 435 23.95 23.35 15.95
C ARG A 435 24.23 23.38 17.45
N TRP A 436 23.50 22.58 18.22
CA TRP A 436 23.74 22.47 19.65
C TRP A 436 25.15 21.97 19.98
N ALA A 437 25.59 20.89 19.33
CA ALA A 437 26.96 20.39 19.48
C ALA A 437 28.02 21.44 19.08
N GLY A 438 27.74 22.23 18.03
CA GLY A 438 28.60 23.34 17.61
C GLY A 438 28.73 24.46 18.64
N ILE A 439 27.65 24.79 19.37
CA ILE A 439 27.68 25.75 20.47
C ILE A 439 28.48 25.18 21.65
N GLN A 440 28.29 23.90 21.99
CA GLN A 440 28.98 23.25 23.10
C GLN A 440 30.50 23.16 22.88
N SER A 441 30.94 22.85 21.67
CA SER A 441 32.36 22.77 21.31
C SER A 441 33.01 24.14 21.09
N GLY A 442 32.22 25.21 20.98
CA GLY A 442 32.70 26.54 20.61
C GLY A 442 32.99 26.71 19.13
N GLY A 443 32.63 25.75 18.28
CA GLY A 443 32.74 25.85 16.82
C GLY A 443 31.84 26.94 16.22
N ILE A 444 30.72 27.26 16.89
CA ILE A 444 29.91 28.46 16.63
C ILE A 444 29.62 29.21 17.94
N SER A 445 29.38 30.50 17.80
CA SER A 445 29.14 31.41 18.92
C SER A 445 27.67 31.43 19.36
N ALA A 446 26.73 31.25 18.44
CA ALA A 446 25.31 31.05 18.73
C ALA A 446 24.62 30.33 17.57
N GLY A 447 23.42 29.81 17.82
CA GLY A 447 22.59 29.17 16.82
C GLY A 447 21.11 29.11 17.23
N MET A 448 20.25 29.00 16.22
CA MET A 448 18.79 28.91 16.40
C MET A 448 18.41 27.48 16.79
N LEU A 449 17.89 27.26 17.98
CA LEU A 449 17.53 25.93 18.50
C LEU A 449 16.02 25.80 18.70
N LEU A 450 15.52 24.58 18.52
CA LEU A 450 14.12 24.23 18.82
C LEU A 450 14.02 23.61 20.21
N ALA A 451 12.85 23.76 20.84
CA ALA A 451 12.50 22.99 22.02
C ALA A 451 12.45 21.48 21.70
N PRO A 452 12.89 20.61 22.62
CA PRO A 452 13.38 20.92 23.97
C PRO A 452 14.90 21.19 24.06
N ILE A 453 15.67 21.15 22.98
CA ILE A 453 17.12 21.36 23.07
C ILE A 453 17.44 22.77 23.60
N SER A 454 16.64 23.77 23.26
CA SER A 454 16.74 25.11 23.88
C SER A 454 16.53 25.10 25.40
N PHE A 455 15.61 24.26 25.90
CA PHE A 455 15.38 24.08 27.35
C PHE A 455 16.58 23.40 28.03
N ILE A 456 17.14 22.37 27.39
CA ILE A 456 18.36 21.70 27.89
C ILE A 456 19.51 22.71 27.97
N ALA A 457 19.69 23.53 26.93
CA ALA A 457 20.74 24.54 26.91
C ALA A 457 20.58 25.56 28.04
N MET A 458 19.36 26.05 28.25
CA MET A 458 19.02 26.99 29.32
C MET A 458 19.34 26.39 30.70
N ASP A 459 18.91 25.16 30.98
CA ASP A 459 19.17 24.50 32.26
C ASP A 459 20.67 24.22 32.49
N GLN A 460 21.45 24.04 31.41
CA GLN A 460 22.91 23.94 31.45
C GLN A 460 23.64 25.30 31.57
N GLY A 461 22.89 26.39 31.71
CA GLY A 461 23.39 27.75 31.90
C GLY A 461 23.89 28.44 30.63
N TYR A 462 23.45 28.00 29.45
CA TYR A 462 23.71 28.72 28.20
C TYR A 462 22.74 29.91 28.06
N PRO A 463 23.23 31.10 27.70
CA PRO A 463 22.38 32.27 27.48
C PRO A 463 21.38 32.08 26.34
N VAL A 464 20.11 32.37 26.63
CA VAL A 464 19.07 32.60 25.62
C VAL A 464 19.07 34.09 25.29
N LEU A 465 19.36 34.44 24.04
CA LEU A 465 19.48 35.83 23.61
C LEU A 465 18.16 36.40 23.07
N GLY A 466 17.22 35.55 22.68
CA GLY A 466 15.88 35.97 22.25
C GLY A 466 15.07 34.82 21.63
N GLU A 467 13.75 35.01 21.59
CA GLU A 467 12.81 34.09 20.95
C GLU A 467 12.38 34.65 19.60
N ALA A 468 12.32 33.81 18.57
CA ALA A 468 11.94 34.25 17.23
C ALA A 468 10.52 34.83 17.16
N LEU A 469 9.60 34.36 18.02
CA LEU A 469 8.21 34.83 18.08
C LEU A 469 8.09 36.32 18.43
N ASP A 470 9.06 36.88 19.15
CA ASP A 470 9.04 38.31 19.52
C ASP A 470 9.32 39.22 18.31
N TYR A 471 9.90 38.67 17.25
CA TYR A 471 10.30 39.41 16.04
C TYR A 471 9.45 39.03 14.82
N VAL A 472 9.02 37.77 14.75
CA VAL A 472 8.23 37.23 13.64
C VAL A 472 7.03 36.46 14.21
N PRO A 473 6.00 37.17 14.70
CA PRO A 473 4.86 36.56 15.39
C PRO A 473 3.96 35.74 14.46
N GLU A 474 3.88 36.12 13.18
CA GLU A 474 3.12 35.43 12.14
C GLU A 474 4.08 34.68 11.22
N TYR A 475 4.07 33.34 11.28
CA TYR A 475 5.00 32.54 10.48
C TYR A 475 4.49 31.10 10.25
N GLN A 476 4.44 30.65 9.00
CA GLN A 476 4.19 29.23 8.70
C GLN A 476 5.50 28.45 8.76
N PHE A 477 5.77 27.82 9.89
CA PHE A 477 7.08 27.26 10.19
C PHE A 477 7.37 25.90 9.55
N SER A 478 6.40 25.01 9.51
CA SER A 478 6.56 23.73 8.81
C SER A 478 5.29 23.46 8.04
N PRO A 479 5.35 23.49 6.71
CA PRO A 479 4.23 23.09 5.88
C PRO A 479 4.25 21.58 5.61
N LEU A 480 3.17 21.09 5.02
CA LEU A 480 3.14 19.87 4.22
C LEU A 480 2.95 20.29 2.76
N ASN A 481 3.97 20.05 1.94
CA ASN A 481 3.95 20.36 0.53
C ASN A 481 3.76 19.10 -0.32
N VAL A 482 3.13 19.28 -1.48
CA VAL A 482 2.98 18.27 -2.53
C VAL A 482 3.38 18.85 -3.88
N ASP A 483 3.65 18.01 -4.86
CA ASP A 483 3.58 18.41 -6.26
C ASP A 483 2.12 18.37 -6.72
N GLU A 484 1.58 19.50 -7.16
CA GLU A 484 0.15 19.65 -7.48
C GLU A 484 -0.28 18.81 -8.68
N THR A 485 0.61 18.59 -9.65
CA THR A 485 0.32 17.77 -10.83
C THR A 485 0.08 16.32 -10.41
N ARG A 486 0.98 15.75 -9.60
CA ARG A 486 0.85 14.39 -9.06
C ARG A 486 -0.27 14.27 -8.04
N ALA A 487 -0.41 15.25 -7.14
CA ALA A 487 -1.45 15.26 -6.13
C ALA A 487 -2.85 15.27 -6.75
N ARG A 488 -3.04 16.02 -7.83
CA ARG A 488 -4.30 16.04 -8.57
C ARG A 488 -4.60 14.70 -9.25
N ALA A 489 -3.60 14.09 -9.88
CA ALA A 489 -3.74 12.80 -10.56
C ALA A 489 -4.11 11.67 -9.58
N ASN A 490 -3.60 11.72 -8.34
CA ASN A 490 -3.80 10.69 -7.31
C ASN A 490 -4.55 11.21 -6.08
N ARG A 491 -5.47 12.16 -6.27
CA ARG A 491 -6.16 12.91 -5.20
C ARG A 491 -6.64 12.05 -4.02
N PRO A 492 -7.28 10.86 -4.22
CA PRO A 492 -7.74 10.04 -3.10
C PRO A 492 -6.62 9.59 -2.13
N VAL A 493 -5.41 9.31 -2.65
CA VAL A 493 -4.25 8.90 -1.83
C VAL A 493 -3.81 10.06 -0.93
N TYR A 494 -3.74 11.26 -1.48
CA TYR A 494 -3.32 12.46 -0.75
C TYR A 494 -4.33 12.85 0.33
N VAL A 495 -5.63 12.77 0.03
CA VAL A 495 -6.69 13.03 1.02
C VAL A 495 -6.63 12.01 2.17
N LYS A 496 -6.49 10.72 1.86
CA LYS A 496 -6.31 9.66 2.87
C LYS A 496 -5.07 9.87 3.74
N ALA A 497 -3.95 10.27 3.14
CA ALA A 497 -2.72 10.55 3.87
C ALA A 497 -2.90 11.75 4.82
N LEU A 498 -3.59 12.81 4.37
CA LEU A 498 -3.92 13.96 5.21
C LEU A 498 -4.86 13.59 6.35
N LYS A 499 -5.86 12.70 6.14
CA LYS A 499 -6.69 12.17 7.23
C LYS A 499 -5.84 11.47 8.30
N ALA A 500 -4.94 10.58 7.89
CA ALA A 500 -4.04 9.88 8.81
C ALA A 500 -3.14 10.85 9.59
N LEU A 501 -2.61 11.89 8.92
CA LEU A 501 -1.80 12.93 9.55
C LEU A 501 -2.60 13.75 10.57
N ILE A 502 -3.81 14.21 10.23
CA ILE A 502 -4.69 14.95 11.16
C ILE A 502 -5.00 14.10 12.40
N ARG A 503 -5.22 12.79 12.23
CA ARG A 503 -5.40 11.88 13.37
C ARG A 503 -4.15 11.80 14.24
N GLY A 504 -2.95 11.82 13.63
CA GLY A 504 -1.68 11.98 14.33
C GLY A 504 -1.61 13.27 15.15
N TYR A 505 -2.12 14.37 14.59
CA TYR A 505 -2.13 15.68 15.24
C TYR A 505 -3.09 15.69 16.43
N GLN A 506 -4.31 15.16 16.26
CA GLN A 506 -5.27 15.04 17.34
C GLN A 506 -4.78 14.10 18.45
N PHE A 507 -4.12 13.00 18.08
CA PHE A 507 -3.53 12.08 19.04
C PHE A 507 -2.45 12.76 19.89
N PHE A 508 -1.60 13.59 19.27
CA PHE A 508 -0.59 14.39 19.98
C PHE A 508 -1.19 15.20 21.14
N TYR A 509 -2.40 15.74 20.98
CA TYR A 509 -3.09 16.48 22.04
C TYR A 509 -3.84 15.58 23.04
N ARG A 510 -4.48 14.50 22.57
CA ARG A 510 -5.42 13.71 23.38
C ARG A 510 -4.75 12.60 24.19
N GLN A 511 -3.62 12.08 23.73
CA GLN A 511 -2.95 10.91 24.31
C GLN A 511 -1.54 11.31 24.75
N ARG A 512 -1.48 12.05 25.86
CA ARG A 512 -0.24 12.67 26.38
C ARG A 512 0.85 11.62 26.61
N GLU A 513 0.57 10.56 27.36
CA GLU A 513 1.59 9.59 27.77
C GLU A 513 2.19 8.84 26.58
N GLU A 514 1.37 8.36 25.66
CA GLU A 514 1.82 7.69 24.45
C GLU A 514 2.58 8.65 23.52
N THR A 515 2.15 9.92 23.46
CA THR A 515 2.87 10.96 22.72
C THR A 515 4.27 11.18 23.28
N LEU A 516 4.40 11.24 24.61
CA LEU A 516 5.70 11.37 25.28
C LEU A 516 6.58 10.15 25.01
N GLN A 517 6.03 8.93 25.01
CA GLN A 517 6.79 7.73 24.68
C GLN A 517 7.37 7.77 23.25
N VAL A 518 6.56 8.18 22.26
CA VAL A 518 7.03 8.35 20.87
C VAL A 518 8.09 9.44 20.81
N ALA A 519 7.86 10.58 21.46
CA ALA A 519 8.81 11.69 21.47
C ALA A 519 10.17 11.31 22.09
N MET A 520 10.15 10.66 23.25
CA MET A 520 11.35 10.19 23.95
C MET A 520 12.15 9.21 23.09
N ARG A 521 11.47 8.22 22.49
CA ARG A 521 12.11 7.20 21.66
C ARG A 521 12.69 7.79 20.38
N GLU A 522 11.90 8.55 19.64
CA GLU A 522 12.27 9.00 18.29
C GLU A 522 13.20 10.21 18.30
N SER A 523 13.11 11.06 19.33
CA SER A 523 13.95 12.26 19.49
C SER A 523 15.08 12.08 20.52
N LYS A 524 15.20 10.90 21.15
CA LYS A 524 16.21 10.58 22.18
C LYS A 524 16.21 11.58 23.35
N LEU A 525 15.03 11.83 23.91
CA LEU A 525 14.82 12.83 24.96
C LEU A 525 14.54 12.17 26.31
N ASP A 526 15.06 12.79 27.37
CA ASP A 526 14.62 12.49 28.73
C ASP A 526 13.18 12.94 28.94
N ARG A 527 12.47 12.23 29.83
CA ARG A 527 11.05 12.42 30.07
C ARG A 527 10.70 13.87 30.45
N GLY A 528 11.43 14.48 31.38
CA GLY A 528 11.14 15.85 31.83
C GLY A 528 11.23 16.88 30.70
N TYR A 529 12.17 16.70 29.76
CA TYR A 529 12.28 17.58 28.59
C TYR A 529 11.19 17.30 27.54
N ALA A 530 10.80 16.04 27.35
CA ALA A 530 9.66 15.69 26.49
C ALA A 530 8.35 16.29 27.03
N GLU A 531 8.13 16.27 28.34
CA GLU A 531 6.96 16.86 28.99
C GLU A 531 6.92 18.38 28.81
N ARG A 532 8.03 19.08 29.09
CA ARG A 532 8.15 20.53 28.87
C ARG A 532 7.94 20.91 27.41
N ALA A 533 8.48 20.13 26.47
CA ALA A 533 8.23 20.36 25.03
C ALA A 533 6.76 20.15 24.68
N TRP A 534 6.15 19.06 25.14
CA TRP A 534 4.74 18.80 24.87
C TRP A 534 3.84 19.93 25.39
N GLU A 535 4.08 20.39 26.62
CA GLU A 535 3.36 21.53 27.21
C GLU A 535 3.55 22.81 26.39
N PHE A 536 4.78 23.11 25.97
CA PHE A 536 5.06 24.26 25.12
C PHE A 536 4.30 24.19 23.80
N TYR A 537 4.41 23.07 23.07
CA TYR A 537 3.78 22.88 21.76
C TYR A 537 2.24 22.91 21.82
N THR A 538 1.65 22.35 22.89
CA THR A 538 0.19 22.28 23.05
C THR A 538 -0.42 23.57 23.61
N LYS A 539 0.20 24.20 24.62
CA LYS A 539 -0.28 25.45 25.25
C LYS A 539 -0.46 26.58 24.24
N TYR A 540 0.46 26.70 23.29
CA TYR A 540 0.44 27.76 22.28
C TYR A 540 -0.20 27.33 20.95
N GLN A 541 -0.77 26.11 20.90
CA GLN A 541 -1.31 25.49 19.68
C GLN A 541 -0.36 25.65 18.48
N ILE A 542 0.92 25.37 18.71
CA ILE A 542 1.96 25.49 17.69
C ILE A 542 1.68 24.52 16.53
N ILE A 543 1.18 23.33 16.86
CA ILE A 543 0.74 22.31 15.89
C ILE A 543 -0.78 22.42 15.77
N PRO A 544 -1.34 22.76 14.59
CA PRO A 544 -2.78 22.90 14.43
C PRO A 544 -3.47 21.53 14.51
N PRO A 545 -4.40 21.27 15.45
CA PRO A 545 -5.03 19.95 15.60
C PRO A 545 -5.80 19.45 14.37
N ASP A 546 -6.21 20.36 13.49
CA ASP A 546 -6.97 20.13 12.26
C ASP A 546 -6.09 20.16 10.99
N GLY A 547 -4.78 20.42 11.14
CA GLY A 547 -3.84 20.56 10.04
C GLY A 547 -3.93 21.87 9.24
N SER A 548 -4.72 22.85 9.69
CA SER A 548 -4.87 24.12 8.99
C SER A 548 -3.57 24.94 9.04
N PRO A 549 -3.05 25.45 7.90
CA PRO A 549 -1.88 26.33 7.90
C PRO A 549 -2.24 27.77 8.32
N SER A 550 -1.25 28.53 8.79
CA SER A 550 -1.33 29.98 8.95
C SER A 550 -1.13 30.67 7.60
N LEU A 551 -2.23 31.09 6.97
CA LEU A 551 -2.17 31.87 5.73
C LEU A 551 -1.47 33.22 5.93
N LYS A 552 -1.71 33.89 7.06
CA LYS A 552 -0.97 35.10 7.47
C LYS A 552 0.52 34.85 7.60
N GLY A 553 0.91 33.68 8.12
CA GLY A 553 2.30 33.26 8.20
C GLY A 553 2.93 33.04 6.82
N VAL A 554 2.19 32.52 5.85
CA VAL A 554 2.66 32.41 4.46
C VAL A 554 2.82 33.79 3.83
N GLU A 555 1.85 34.70 4.03
CA GLU A 555 1.94 36.09 3.57
C GLU A 555 3.16 36.82 4.15
N ALA A 556 3.41 36.65 5.45
CA ALA A 556 4.57 37.21 6.12
C ALA A 556 5.87 36.72 5.49
N ILE A 557 5.99 35.43 5.17
CA ILE A 557 7.17 34.87 4.50
C ILE A 557 7.35 35.47 3.10
N ILE A 558 6.28 35.55 2.30
CA ILE A 558 6.31 36.17 0.97
C ILE A 558 6.80 37.63 1.06
N LYS A 559 6.29 38.38 2.05
CA LYS A 559 6.73 39.75 2.30
C LYS A 559 8.20 39.82 2.69
N LEU A 560 8.67 38.96 3.59
CA LEU A 560 10.08 38.90 3.99
C LEU A 560 11.00 38.63 2.79
N MET A 561 10.60 37.73 1.89
CA MET A 561 11.34 37.46 0.65
C MET A 561 11.34 38.67 -0.29
N ALA A 562 10.22 39.39 -0.40
CA ALA A 562 10.12 40.61 -1.20
C ALA A 562 11.00 41.74 -0.65
N ASP A 563 10.97 41.96 0.66
CA ASP A 563 11.80 42.96 1.36
C ASP A 563 13.30 42.61 1.26
N ALA A 564 13.64 41.32 1.11
CA ALA A 564 14.99 40.84 0.82
C ALA A 564 15.38 40.95 -0.67
N GLY A 565 14.47 41.42 -1.54
CA GLY A 565 14.72 41.63 -2.97
C GLY A 565 14.67 40.37 -3.83
N GLU A 566 14.13 39.25 -3.33
CA GLU A 566 14.14 37.96 -4.05
C GLU A 566 13.28 37.94 -5.32
N PHE A 567 12.34 38.87 -5.46
CA PHE A 567 11.47 39.01 -6.63
C PHE A 567 11.84 40.20 -7.51
N ALA A 568 13.05 40.76 -7.39
CA ALA A 568 13.45 41.95 -8.16
C ALA A 568 13.23 41.76 -9.68
N GLY A 569 12.34 42.58 -10.25
CA GLY A 569 11.96 42.51 -11.66
C GLY A 569 10.82 41.53 -12.00
N LYS A 570 10.20 40.89 -11.01
CA LYS A 570 9.06 39.97 -11.16
C LYS A 570 7.91 40.33 -10.20
N PRO A 571 6.65 39.97 -10.53
CA PRO A 571 5.54 40.10 -9.59
C PRO A 571 5.75 39.23 -8.35
N VAL A 572 5.45 39.78 -7.16
CA VAL A 572 5.41 39.01 -5.91
C VAL A 572 4.28 37.97 -5.99
N PRO A 573 4.54 36.68 -5.71
CA PRO A 573 3.52 35.65 -5.83
C PRO A 573 2.39 35.83 -4.81
N ALA A 574 1.16 35.64 -5.25
CA ALA A 574 -0.01 35.61 -4.38
C ALA A 574 -0.09 34.28 -3.59
N VAL A 575 -0.75 34.29 -2.43
CA VAL A 575 -0.83 33.14 -1.51
C VAL A 575 -1.49 31.92 -2.16
N ASP A 576 -2.52 32.12 -2.99
CA ASP A 576 -3.23 31.07 -3.73
C ASP A 576 -2.33 30.36 -4.77
N LYS A 577 -1.27 31.04 -5.24
CA LYS A 577 -0.22 30.42 -6.05
C LYS A 577 0.68 29.50 -5.23
N ILE A 578 0.69 29.60 -3.91
CA ILE A 578 1.52 28.77 -3.02
C ILE A 578 0.70 27.72 -2.27
N VAL A 579 -0.56 28.03 -1.93
CA VAL A 579 -1.41 27.21 -1.06
C VAL A 579 -2.56 26.57 -1.84
N SER A 580 -2.86 25.30 -1.55
CA SER A 580 -4.01 24.55 -2.09
C SER A 580 -4.70 23.76 -0.97
N LEU A 581 -5.76 24.33 -0.38
CA LEU A 581 -6.44 23.72 0.77
C LEU A 581 -7.50 22.68 0.40
N ALA A 582 -7.77 22.46 -0.88
CA ALA A 582 -8.85 21.59 -1.30
C ALA A 582 -8.70 20.15 -0.78
N TYR A 583 -7.47 19.62 -0.70
CA TYR A 583 -7.23 18.27 -0.19
C TYR A 583 -7.45 18.18 1.33
N LEU A 584 -6.99 19.21 2.05
CA LEU A 584 -7.15 19.30 3.49
C LEU A 584 -8.62 19.43 3.89
N GLN A 585 -9.37 20.30 3.22
CA GLN A 585 -10.80 20.49 3.47
C GLN A 585 -11.60 19.20 3.25
N GLU A 586 -11.24 18.41 2.24
CA GLU A 586 -11.85 17.11 1.98
C GLU A 586 -11.52 16.10 3.09
N ALA A 587 -10.27 16.07 3.56
CA ALA A 587 -9.84 15.24 4.69
C ALA A 587 -10.53 15.65 6.01
N GLN A 588 -10.60 16.96 6.30
CA GLN A 588 -11.29 17.53 7.45
C GLN A 588 -12.78 17.17 7.45
N LYS A 589 -13.46 17.36 6.32
CA LYS A 589 -14.86 16.98 6.14
C LYS A 589 -15.07 15.48 6.37
N ALA A 590 -14.20 14.63 5.85
CA ALA A 590 -14.26 13.18 6.05
C ALA A 590 -14.02 12.77 7.52
N LEU A 591 -13.37 13.62 8.32
CA LEU A 591 -13.18 13.44 9.77
C LEU A 591 -14.25 14.13 10.62
N GLY A 592 -15.27 14.76 10.00
CA GLY A 592 -16.30 15.50 10.71
C GLY A 592 -15.80 16.80 11.36
N LEU A 593 -14.70 17.35 10.87
CA LEU A 593 -14.18 18.66 11.30
C LEU A 593 -14.88 19.76 10.51
N ARG A 594 -15.10 20.91 11.15
CA ARG A 594 -15.82 22.06 10.59
C ARG A 594 -14.95 22.89 9.66
#